data_AF-A0A0B1SEA7-F1
#
_entry.id   AF-A0A0B1SEA7-F1
#
_cell.length_a   1.000
_cell.length_b   1.000
_cell.length_c   1.000
_cell.angle_alpha   90.00
_cell.angle_beta   90.00
_cell.angle_gamma   90.00
#
_symmetry.space_group_name_H-M   'P 1'
#
loop_
_entity.id
_entity.type
_entity.pdbx_description
1 polymer ?
#
loop_
_entity_poly.entity_id
_entity_poly.type
_entity_poly.pdbx_seq_one_letter_code
_entity_poly.pdbx_strand_id
1 'polypeptide(L)'
;MDDVPQDLRELPDGELFLQLQLPDLHVYYLSEVVEMAKQNGLCALIGDGVHKLNPILPGAMEKGQLYTIHAVCNNGFEVPLLFAITRRKDYETYKVIFGRLRELISDENIRIVLDFEKAAIRAVREKFPNAQLQGCAFHL
;
A
#
# COMPACT_ATOMS: atom_id res chain seq x y z
N MET A 1 11.95 -12.96 3.88
CA MET A 1 12.08 -12.34 2.54
C MET A 1 13.38 -11.54 2.57
N ASP A 2 14.45 -12.15 3.04
CA ASP A 2 15.38 -11.37 3.88
C ASP A 2 16.54 -10.75 3.10
N ASP A 3 16.72 -11.21 1.86
CA ASP A 3 17.73 -10.73 0.94
C ASP A 3 17.07 -10.01 -0.23
N VAL A 4 16.93 -8.68 -0.11
CA VAL A 4 16.42 -7.82 -1.17
C VAL A 4 17.63 -7.20 -1.89
N PRO A 5 17.81 -7.47 -3.19
CA PRO A 5 18.85 -6.86 -4.01
C PRO A 5 18.88 -5.33 -3.87
N GLN A 6 20.08 -4.73 -3.86
CA GLN A 6 20.25 -3.29 -3.61
C GLN A 6 19.53 -2.43 -4.66
N ASP A 7 19.53 -2.84 -5.92
CA ASP A 7 18.81 -2.20 -7.03
C ASP A 7 17.28 -2.24 -6.91
N LEU A 8 16.75 -3.08 -6.02
CA LEU A 8 15.34 -3.08 -5.63
C LEU A 8 15.09 -2.33 -4.31
N ARG A 9 16.14 -2.02 -3.56
CA ARG A 9 16.07 -1.23 -2.33
C ARG A 9 16.16 0.26 -2.60
N GLU A 10 16.98 0.66 -3.56
CA GLU A 10 17.36 2.04 -3.85
C GLU A 10 16.96 2.42 -5.28
N LEU A 11 16.65 3.69 -5.48
CA LEU A 11 16.52 4.30 -6.80
C LEU A 11 17.89 4.46 -7.48
N PRO A 12 17.95 4.74 -8.80
CA PRO A 12 19.21 4.95 -9.51
C PRO A 12 20.12 6.06 -8.95
N ASP A 13 19.55 7.01 -8.21
CA ASP A 13 20.28 8.10 -7.55
C ASP A 13 20.71 7.77 -6.09
N GLY A 14 20.39 6.57 -5.61
CA GLY A 14 20.71 6.09 -4.26
C GLY A 14 19.67 6.44 -3.20
N GLU A 15 18.55 7.09 -3.55
CA GLU A 15 17.46 7.29 -2.59
C GLU A 15 16.84 5.94 -2.18
N LEU A 16 16.58 5.76 -0.89
CA LEU A 16 15.99 4.53 -0.38
C LEU A 16 14.51 4.45 -0.79
N PHE A 17 14.15 3.41 -1.55
CA PHE A 17 12.76 3.09 -1.90
C PHE A 17 12.15 2.05 -0.95
N LEU A 18 12.94 1.09 -0.47
CA LEU A 18 12.51 0.11 0.55
C LEU A 18 12.53 0.74 1.95
N GLN A 19 11.37 1.17 2.43
CA GLN A 19 11.20 1.92 3.67
C GLN A 19 11.00 1.03 4.91
N LEU A 20 10.53 -0.20 4.71
CA LEU A 20 10.39 -1.19 5.79
C LEU A 20 10.69 -2.59 5.28
N GLN A 21 11.56 -3.32 5.98
CA GLN A 21 11.83 -4.74 5.73
C GLN A 21 11.56 -5.57 6.98
N LEU A 22 10.52 -6.41 6.93
CA LEU A 22 10.20 -7.44 7.91
C LEU A 22 10.22 -8.82 7.23
N PRO A 23 10.34 -9.94 7.98
CA PRO A 23 10.46 -11.28 7.38
C PRO A 23 9.39 -11.65 6.34
N ASP A 24 8.18 -11.13 6.50
CA ASP A 24 7.01 -11.42 5.66
C ASP A 24 6.32 -10.17 5.09
N LEU A 25 6.92 -8.99 5.23
CA LEU A 25 6.36 -7.73 4.74
C LEU A 25 7.48 -6.76 4.37
N HIS A 26 7.50 -6.34 3.12
CA HIS A 26 8.29 -5.20 2.67
C HIS A 26 7.37 -4.08 2.25
N VAL A 27 7.73 -2.84 2.60
CA VAL A 27 6.97 -1.64 2.22
C VAL A 27 7.90 -0.69 1.49
N TYR A 28 7.48 -0.28 0.30
CA TYR A 28 8.20 0.64 -0.57
C TYR A 28 7.35 1.88 -0.81
N TYR A 29 7.96 3.05 -0.68
CA TYR A 29 7.37 4.33 -1.06
C TYR A 29 8.47 5.40 -1.15
N LEU A 30 8.14 6.52 -1.80
CA LEU A 30 8.95 7.74 -1.78
C LEU A 30 8.13 8.85 -1.14
N SER A 31 8.69 9.47 -0.10
CA SER A 31 8.02 10.58 0.60
C SER A 31 7.76 11.75 -0.36
N GLU A 32 8.67 12.02 -1.29
CA GLU A 32 8.49 13.06 -2.31
C GLU A 32 7.24 12.84 -3.16
N VAL A 33 7.00 11.62 -3.64
CA VAL A 33 5.81 11.29 -4.45
C VAL A 33 4.52 11.51 -3.66
N VAL A 34 4.51 11.18 -2.36
CA VAL A 34 3.35 11.44 -1.49
C VAL A 34 3.11 12.93 -1.30
N GLU A 35 4.17 13.72 -1.08
CA GLU A 35 4.07 15.17 -0.96
C GLU A 35 3.60 15.82 -2.27
N MET A 36 4.10 15.34 -3.42
CA MET A 36 3.62 15.77 -4.73
C MET A 36 2.13 15.47 -4.91
N ALA A 37 1.66 14.27 -4.53
CA ALA A 37 0.24 13.95 -4.60
C ALA A 37 -0.62 14.88 -3.73
N LYS A 38 -0.15 15.20 -2.51
CA LYS A 38 -0.82 16.15 -1.60
C LYS A 38 -0.88 17.56 -2.22
N GLN A 39 0.23 18.04 -2.77
CA GLN A 39 0.31 19.35 -3.45
C GLN A 39 -0.60 19.43 -4.69
N ASN A 40 -0.82 18.30 -5.36
CA ASN A 40 -1.71 18.20 -6.52
C ASN A 40 -3.16 17.83 -6.16
N GLY A 41 -3.55 18.00 -4.89
CA GLY A 41 -4.92 17.82 -4.45
C GLY A 41 -5.36 16.36 -4.38
N LEU A 42 -4.57 15.54 -3.70
CA LEU A 42 -4.98 14.22 -3.23
C LEU A 42 -6.40 14.28 -2.66
N CYS A 43 -7.33 13.57 -3.28
CA CYS A 43 -8.74 13.56 -2.89
C CYS A 43 -9.26 12.15 -2.54
N ALA A 44 -8.57 11.09 -2.96
CA ALA A 44 -8.88 9.74 -2.55
C ALA A 44 -7.66 8.82 -2.56
N LEU A 45 -7.76 7.73 -1.82
CA LEU A 45 -6.83 6.61 -1.86
C LEU A 45 -7.55 5.37 -2.36
N ILE A 46 -6.90 4.59 -3.21
CA ILE A 46 -7.40 3.30 -3.71
C ILE A 46 -6.39 2.23 -3.31
N GLY A 47 -6.85 1.23 -2.57
CA GLY A 47 -6.03 0.09 -2.15
C GLY A 47 -6.50 -1.20 -2.79
N ASP A 48 -5.59 -1.95 -3.40
CA ASP A 48 -5.90 -3.25 -4.01
C ASP A 48 -4.72 -4.22 -3.91
N GLY A 49 -5.01 -5.52 -3.95
CA GLY A 49 -4.03 -6.60 -3.83
C GLY A 49 -4.07 -7.54 -5.03
N VAL A 50 -2.94 -7.66 -5.74
CA VAL A 50 -2.78 -8.72 -6.74
C VAL A 50 -2.36 -10.01 -6.04
N HIS A 51 -3.26 -10.97 -6.07
CA HIS A 51 -3.10 -12.25 -5.40
C HIS A 51 -2.16 -13.19 -6.17
N LYS A 52 -1.22 -13.81 -5.44
CA LYS A 52 -0.14 -14.70 -5.91
C LYS A 52 1.11 -13.93 -6.34
N LEU A 53 2.05 -13.87 -5.41
CA LEU A 53 3.45 -13.64 -5.76
C LEU A 53 3.97 -14.95 -6.36
N ASN A 54 4.33 -14.98 -7.63
CA ASN A 54 4.62 -16.24 -8.34
C ASN A 54 6.13 -16.47 -8.46
N PRO A 55 6.75 -17.42 -7.73
CA PRO A 55 8.03 -17.98 -8.11
C PRO A 55 7.81 -19.23 -8.95
N ILE A 56 8.78 -19.54 -9.79
CA ILE A 56 8.91 -20.68 -10.71
C ILE A 56 8.85 -22.07 -9.99
N LEU A 57 8.57 -22.12 -8.68
CA LEU A 57 8.60 -23.32 -7.84
C LEU A 57 7.21 -23.71 -7.32
N PRO A 58 6.70 -24.91 -7.67
CA PRO A 58 5.45 -25.44 -7.12
C PRO A 58 5.48 -25.55 -5.60
N GLY A 59 4.46 -24.99 -4.93
CA GLY A 59 4.23 -25.11 -3.49
C GLY A 59 4.79 -23.99 -2.60
N ALA A 60 5.57 -23.05 -3.14
CA ALA A 60 6.25 -22.04 -2.30
C ALA A 60 5.45 -20.76 -2.03
N MET A 61 4.50 -20.32 -2.87
CA MET A 61 3.88 -18.98 -2.71
C MET A 61 2.39 -18.87 -3.07
N GLU A 62 1.59 -19.84 -2.66
CA GLU A 62 0.11 -19.80 -2.82
C GLU A 62 -0.59 -18.68 -2.01
N LYS A 63 0.10 -17.99 -1.08
CA LYS A 63 -0.54 -17.10 -0.08
C LYS A 63 -0.09 -15.64 -0.05
N GLY A 64 0.91 -15.26 -0.86
CA GLY A 64 1.41 -13.88 -0.89
C GLY A 64 0.60 -12.94 -1.80
N GLN A 65 0.86 -11.64 -1.66
CA GLN A 65 0.34 -10.58 -2.52
C GLN A 65 1.33 -9.44 -2.70
N LEU A 66 1.19 -8.73 -3.81
CA LEU A 66 1.59 -7.35 -3.93
C LEU A 66 0.33 -6.51 -3.64
N TYR A 67 0.37 -5.73 -2.57
CA TYR A 67 -0.67 -4.79 -2.21
C TYR A 67 -0.22 -3.37 -2.58
N THR A 68 -1.04 -2.62 -3.29
CA THR A 68 -0.70 -1.28 -3.77
C THR A 68 -1.71 -0.27 -3.30
N ILE A 69 -1.23 0.93 -2.95
CA ILE A 69 -2.06 2.06 -2.56
C ILE A 69 -1.76 3.22 -3.50
N HIS A 70 -2.79 3.66 -4.20
CA HIS A 70 -2.73 4.72 -5.20
C HIS A 70 -3.48 5.95 -4.70
N ALA A 71 -2.93 7.13 -4.97
CA ALA A 71 -3.58 8.41 -4.82
C ALA A 71 -4.41 8.74 -6.06
N VAL A 72 -5.60 9.28 -5.85
CA VAL A 72 -6.33 10.04 -6.87
C VAL A 72 -6.16 11.52 -6.53
N CYS A 73 -5.56 12.26 -7.44
CA CYS A 73 -5.33 13.69 -7.33
C CYS A 73 -6.38 14.48 -8.11
N ASN A 74 -6.35 15.81 -8.02
CA ASN A 74 -7.20 16.68 -8.83
C ASN A 74 -7.03 16.37 -10.33
N ASN A 75 -8.07 16.62 -11.11
CA ASN A 75 -8.14 16.31 -12.54
C ASN A 75 -8.06 14.81 -12.89
N GLY A 76 -8.20 13.91 -11.90
CA GLY A 76 -8.31 12.47 -12.12
C GLY A 76 -6.99 11.75 -12.34
N PHE A 77 -5.85 12.38 -12.03
CA PHE A 77 -4.55 11.71 -12.07
C PHE A 77 -4.44 10.66 -10.96
N GLU A 78 -4.02 9.46 -11.34
CA GLU A 78 -3.76 8.37 -10.42
C GLU A 78 -2.25 8.17 -10.28
N VAL A 79 -1.76 8.15 -9.04
CA VAL A 79 -0.33 8.05 -8.73
C VAL A 79 -0.11 6.96 -7.68
N PRO A 80 0.73 5.94 -7.94
CA PRO A 80 1.05 4.94 -6.92
C PRO A 80 1.86 5.58 -5.79
N LEU A 81 1.42 5.41 -4.55
CA LEU A 81 2.08 5.97 -3.37
C LEU A 81 2.89 4.93 -2.61
N LEU A 82 2.35 3.72 -2.47
CA LEU A 82 2.91 2.70 -1.60
C LEU A 82 2.71 1.31 -2.21
N PHE A 83 3.79 0.53 -2.19
CA PHE A 83 3.78 -0.87 -2.58
C PHE A 83 4.15 -1.72 -1.37
N ALA A 84 3.40 -2.78 -1.11
CA ALA A 84 3.65 -3.72 -0.04
C ALA A 84 3.71 -5.15 -0.58
N ILE A 85 4.89 -5.75 -0.53
CA ILE A 85 5.07 -7.17 -0.86
C ILE A 85 4.91 -7.93 0.45
N THR A 86 3.95 -8.85 0.52
CA THR A 86 3.72 -9.60 1.75
C THR A 86 3.31 -11.05 1.49
N ARG A 87 3.65 -11.92 2.46
CA ARG A 87 3.20 -13.32 2.49
C ARG A 87 1.89 -13.52 3.26
N ARG A 88 1.36 -12.47 3.88
CA ARG A 88 0.18 -12.52 4.74
C ARG A 88 -0.89 -11.55 4.24
N LYS A 89 -2.14 -11.92 4.47
CA LYS A 89 -3.34 -11.10 4.19
C LYS A 89 -4.20 -11.02 5.44
N ASP A 90 -3.55 -10.67 6.53
CA ASP A 90 -4.17 -10.58 7.84
C ASP A 90 -4.18 -9.15 8.35
N TYR A 91 -5.02 -8.91 9.34
CA TYR A 91 -5.25 -7.58 9.88
C TYR A 91 -3.97 -6.93 10.42
N GLU A 92 -3.08 -7.69 11.06
CA GLU A 92 -1.82 -7.14 11.60
C GLU A 92 -0.90 -6.66 10.47
N THR A 93 -0.84 -7.40 9.37
CA THR A 93 -0.09 -6.98 8.18
C THR A 93 -0.64 -5.68 7.60
N TYR A 94 -1.96 -5.60 7.39
CA TYR A 94 -2.59 -4.36 6.90
C TYR A 94 -2.46 -3.20 7.89
N LYS A 95 -2.52 -3.46 9.18
CA LYS A 95 -2.34 -2.44 10.22
C LYS A 95 -0.96 -1.79 10.14
N VAL A 96 0.08 -2.56 9.81
CA VAL A 96 1.43 -2.02 9.55
C VAL A 96 1.44 -1.20 8.27
N ILE A 97 0.88 -1.73 7.17
CA ILE A 97 0.82 -1.04 5.86
C ILE A 97 0.11 0.32 5.98
N PHE A 98 -1.12 0.34 6.50
CA PHE A 98 -1.89 1.56 6.68
C PHE A 98 -1.33 2.45 7.79
N GLY A 99 -0.60 1.89 8.75
CA GLY A 99 0.16 2.66 9.73
C GLY A 99 1.24 3.50 9.07
N ARG A 100 2.04 2.89 8.18
CA ARG A 100 3.05 3.61 7.38
C ARG A 100 2.41 4.67 6.50
N LEU A 101 1.30 4.35 5.83
CA LEU A 101 0.59 5.35 5.03
C LEU A 101 0.11 6.53 5.88
N ARG A 102 -0.39 6.28 7.09
CA ARG A 102 -0.89 7.32 8.00
C ARG A 102 0.22 8.27 8.46
N GLU A 103 1.45 7.80 8.60
CA GLU A 103 2.61 8.63 8.88
C GLU A 103 2.88 9.65 7.75
N LEU A 104 2.52 9.31 6.50
CA LEU A 104 2.75 10.14 5.31
C LEU A 104 1.55 11.06 5.00
N ILE A 105 0.33 10.61 5.30
CA ILE A 105 -0.92 11.30 5.01
C ILE A 105 -1.64 11.62 6.31
N SER A 106 -1.56 12.88 6.72
CA SER A 106 -2.16 13.40 7.95
C SER A 106 -3.62 13.83 7.82
N ASP A 107 -4.17 13.91 6.62
CA ASP A 107 -5.59 14.25 6.41
C ASP A 107 -6.50 13.19 7.05
N GLU A 108 -7.37 13.64 7.95
CA GLU A 108 -8.30 12.79 8.69
C GLU A 108 -9.53 12.41 7.85
N ASN A 109 -9.94 13.25 6.90
CA ASN A 109 -11.23 13.12 6.20
C ASN A 109 -11.11 12.55 4.77
N ILE A 110 -10.00 11.87 4.47
CA ILE A 110 -9.73 11.34 3.14
C ILE A 110 -10.68 10.22 2.76
N ARG A 111 -11.06 10.15 1.48
CA ARG A 111 -11.84 9.04 0.92
C ARG A 111 -10.91 7.86 0.65
N ILE A 112 -11.28 6.66 1.10
CA ILE A 112 -10.50 5.44 0.87
C ILE A 112 -11.39 4.40 0.21
N VAL A 113 -10.95 3.83 -0.92
CA VAL A 113 -11.66 2.81 -1.67
C VAL A 113 -10.85 1.51 -1.59
N LEU A 114 -11.43 0.45 -1.04
CA LEU A 114 -10.79 -0.87 -0.92
C LEU A 114 -11.67 -1.95 -1.52
N ASP A 115 -11.08 -3.10 -1.84
CA ASP A 115 -11.83 -4.34 -2.00
C ASP A 115 -12.57 -4.74 -0.72
N PHE A 116 -13.41 -5.78 -0.79
CA PHE A 116 -14.24 -6.22 0.34
C PHE A 116 -13.47 -7.04 1.39
N GLU A 117 -12.14 -6.97 1.39
CA GLU A 117 -11.33 -7.74 2.31
C GLU A 117 -11.46 -7.21 3.75
N LYS A 118 -12.02 -8.05 4.63
CA LYS A 118 -12.35 -7.66 6.02
C LYS A 118 -11.12 -7.21 6.83
N ALA A 119 -9.96 -7.81 6.56
CA ALA A 119 -8.72 -7.49 7.28
C ALA A 119 -8.22 -6.08 6.93
N ALA A 120 -8.16 -5.74 5.64
CA ALA A 120 -7.82 -4.40 5.16
C ALA A 120 -8.81 -3.33 5.66
N ILE A 121 -10.12 -3.59 5.53
CA ILE A 121 -11.19 -2.70 6.03
C ILE A 121 -11.01 -2.41 7.53
N ARG A 122 -10.76 -3.46 8.33
CA ARG A 122 -10.55 -3.31 9.78
C ARG A 122 -9.32 -2.47 10.09
N ALA A 123 -8.22 -2.67 9.37
CA ALA A 123 -6.99 -1.91 9.55
C ALA A 123 -7.18 -0.42 9.21
N VAL A 124 -7.86 -0.10 8.11
CA VAL A 124 -8.16 1.29 7.75
C VAL A 124 -9.04 1.96 8.79
N ARG A 125 -10.09 1.29 9.29
CA ARG A 125 -10.93 1.85 10.36
C ARG A 125 -10.15 2.16 11.64
N GLU A 126 -9.09 1.41 11.93
CA GLU A 126 -8.20 1.73 13.06
C GLU A 126 -7.27 2.91 12.75
N LYS A 127 -6.64 2.92 11.56
CA LYS A 127 -5.58 3.90 11.22
C LYS A 127 -6.09 5.24 10.70
N PHE A 128 -7.28 5.24 10.10
CA PHE A 128 -7.96 6.41 9.53
C PHE A 128 -9.40 6.42 10.04
N PRO A 129 -9.63 6.68 11.34
CA PRO A 129 -10.95 6.55 11.95
C PRO A 129 -12.00 7.50 11.36
N ASN A 130 -11.56 8.61 10.76
CA ASN A 130 -12.41 9.64 10.18
C ASN A 130 -12.52 9.54 8.65
N ALA A 131 -11.84 8.58 8.01
CA ALA A 131 -11.87 8.42 6.56
C ALA A 131 -13.23 7.93 6.06
N GLN A 132 -13.60 8.39 4.86
CA GLN A 132 -14.78 7.90 4.15
C GLN A 132 -14.43 6.61 3.42
N LEU A 133 -14.63 5.47 4.08
CA LEU A 133 -14.36 4.15 3.51
C LEU A 133 -15.47 3.69 2.56
N GLN A 134 -15.10 3.33 1.34
CA GLN A 134 -15.99 2.85 0.28
C GLN A 134 -15.52 1.50 -0.26
N GLY A 135 -16.47 0.67 -0.71
CA GLY A 135 -16.15 -0.55 -1.43
C GLY A 135 -15.81 -0.27 -2.90
N CYS A 136 -14.86 -1.02 -3.44
CA CYS A 136 -14.44 -0.95 -4.83
C CYS A 136 -15.51 -1.56 -5.75
N ALA A 137 -16.02 -0.78 -6.70
CA ALA A 137 -17.09 -1.21 -7.60
C ALA A 137 -16.65 -2.29 -8.61
N PHE A 138 -15.35 -2.43 -8.89
CA PHE A 138 -14.81 -3.48 -9.75
C PHE A 138 -14.92 -4.89 -9.14
N HIS A 139 -15.23 -4.97 -7.86
CA HIS A 139 -15.32 -6.22 -7.09
C HIS A 139 -16.76 -6.57 -6.67
N LEU A 140 -17.76 -5.93 -7.29
CA LEU A 140 -19.19 -6.20 -7.08
C LEU A 140 -19.71 -7.35 -7.94
#